data_AF-A0A1F3SU71-F1
#
_entry.id   AF-A0A1F3SU71-F1
#
_cell.length_a   1.000
_cell.length_b   1.000
_cell.length_c   1.000
_cell.angle_alpha   90.00
_cell.angle_beta   90.00
_cell.angle_gamma   90.00
#
_symmetry.space_group_name_H-M   'P 1'
#
loop_
_entity.id
_entity.type
_entity.pdbx_description
1 polymer ?
#
loop_
_entity_poly.entity_id
_entity_poly.type
_entity_poly.pdbx_seq_one_letter_code
_entity_poly.pdbx_strand_id
1 'polypeptide(L)'
;MGIKAIIVLACLSTLTALAQVDAAVGQMSEKKNNESSSDYVLCKNLKAVRTIRIENDADAKQCVALYTKLGVDKEVGRAQNILSCRNIIGNIKGNLEKASWKCKELDNYNITTSAQKEE
;
A
#
# COMPACT_ATOMS: atom_id res chain seq x y z
N MET A 1 47.49 -6.85 56.11
CA MET A 1 48.47 -5.85 55.66
C MET A 1 49.51 -6.57 54.81
N GLY A 2 49.44 -6.42 53.48
CA GLY A 2 50.37 -6.99 52.50
C GLY A 2 50.84 -5.87 51.58
N ILE A 3 52.14 -5.85 51.31
CA ILE A 3 52.92 -4.71 50.85
C ILE A 3 52.86 -4.57 49.32
N LYS A 4 52.88 -3.30 48.86
CA LYS A 4 53.17 -2.76 47.51
C LYS A 4 54.39 -3.47 46.86
N ALA A 5 54.72 -3.51 45.56
CA ALA A 5 54.45 -2.65 44.41
C ALA A 5 55.22 -3.21 43.16
N ILE A 6 54.83 -2.74 41.97
CA ILE A 6 55.68 -2.32 40.83
C ILE A 6 56.32 -3.39 39.91
N ILE A 7 55.71 -3.48 38.71
CA ILE A 7 56.29 -3.31 37.35
C ILE A 7 57.68 -3.91 37.08
N VAL A 8 57.75 -4.90 36.17
CA VAL A 8 58.79 -4.90 35.13
C VAL A 8 58.18 -5.21 33.78
N LEU A 9 58.54 -4.33 32.86
CA LEU A 9 58.17 -4.17 31.48
C LEU A 9 58.87 -5.20 30.58
N ALA A 10 58.29 -5.38 29.40
CA ALA A 10 58.89 -5.88 28.15
C ALA A 10 58.83 -7.39 27.90
N CYS A 11 58.01 -7.78 26.92
CA CYS A 11 58.60 -8.31 25.70
C CYS A 11 57.68 -8.03 24.50
N LEU A 12 58.16 -7.16 23.61
CA LEU A 12 57.73 -7.05 22.22
C LEU A 12 57.89 -8.42 21.54
N SER A 13 56.86 -8.91 20.84
CA SER A 13 56.92 -9.12 19.38
C SER A 13 55.73 -9.91 18.83
N THR A 14 55.08 -9.26 17.85
CA THR A 14 54.40 -9.82 16.68
C THR A 14 53.32 -10.87 16.88
N LEU A 15 52.05 -10.48 16.68
CA LEU A 15 51.15 -11.30 15.88
C LEU A 15 50.01 -10.49 15.25
N THR A 16 49.95 -10.58 13.92
CA THR A 16 48.76 -10.52 13.05
C THR A 16 47.98 -9.20 12.95
N ALA A 17 48.15 -8.58 11.78
CA ALA A 17 47.17 -7.72 11.12
C ALA A 17 45.77 -8.36 11.13
N LEU A 18 44.77 -7.61 11.59
CA LEU A 18 43.36 -7.90 11.35
C LEU A 18 42.74 -6.72 10.61
N ALA A 19 42.48 -6.98 9.33
CA ALA A 19 41.35 -6.58 8.50
C ALA A 19 40.80 -5.15 8.66
N GLN A 20 40.88 -4.44 7.54
CA GLN A 20 40.04 -3.32 7.16
C GLN A 20 38.55 -3.67 7.38
N VAL A 21 37.85 -2.83 8.13
CA VAL A 21 36.38 -2.79 8.10
C VAL A 21 35.98 -1.70 7.12
N ASP A 22 35.78 -2.10 5.87
CA ASP A 22 35.03 -1.28 4.92
C ASP A 22 33.59 -1.20 5.41
N ALA A 23 33.25 -0.08 6.04
CA ALA A 23 31.87 0.28 6.36
C ALA A 23 31.13 0.66 5.07
N ALA A 24 30.79 -0.34 4.26
CA ALA A 24 29.78 -0.22 3.23
C ALA A 24 28.38 -0.27 3.89
N VAL A 25 27.97 0.83 4.52
CA VAL A 25 26.56 1.00 4.92
C VAL A 25 25.80 1.64 3.78
N GLY A 26 25.15 0.75 3.02
CA GLY A 26 23.74 0.88 2.67
C GLY A 26 23.34 2.15 1.93
N GLN A 27 23.37 2.08 0.61
CA GLN A 27 22.46 2.86 -0.22
C GLN A 27 21.03 2.54 0.24
N MET A 28 20.39 3.47 0.94
CA MET A 28 18.94 3.53 1.08
C MET A 28 18.39 3.76 -0.33
N SER A 29 18.10 2.65 -1.02
CA SER A 29 17.22 2.65 -2.17
C SER A 29 15.89 3.24 -1.71
N GLU A 30 15.57 4.42 -2.22
CA GLU A 30 14.23 4.98 -2.17
C GLU A 30 13.27 3.92 -2.72
N LYS A 31 12.58 3.20 -1.81
CA LYS A 31 11.37 2.47 -2.15
C LYS A 31 10.35 3.52 -2.59
N LYS A 32 10.35 3.81 -3.88
CA LYS A 32 9.20 4.37 -4.56
C LYS A 32 8.10 3.30 -4.47
N ASN A 33 7.31 3.34 -3.41
CA ASN A 33 6.05 2.62 -3.34
C ASN A 33 5.16 3.21 -4.44
N ASN A 34 5.33 2.71 -5.66
CA ASN A 34 4.28 2.75 -6.64
C ASN A 34 3.29 1.63 -6.30
N GLU A 35 2.59 1.82 -5.19
CA GLU A 35 1.39 1.06 -4.85
C GLU A 35 0.21 2.02 -5.03
N SER A 36 0.01 2.46 -6.27
CA SER A 36 -1.19 3.19 -6.66
C SER A 36 -2.34 2.20 -6.80
N SER A 37 -2.79 1.60 -5.70
CA SER A 37 -4.10 0.95 -5.72
C SER A 37 -5.12 2.09 -5.90
N SER A 38 -5.63 2.24 -7.12
CA SER A 38 -6.57 3.31 -7.42
C SER A 38 -7.84 3.15 -6.59
N ASP A 39 -8.37 4.25 -6.07
CA ASP A 39 -9.65 4.29 -5.37
C ASP A 39 -10.84 4.11 -6.33
N TYR A 40 -10.60 3.90 -7.64
CA TYR A 40 -11.62 3.70 -8.65
C TYR A 40 -11.22 2.66 -9.71
N VAL A 41 -12.01 1.61 -9.83
CA VAL A 41 -11.82 0.49 -10.74
C VAL A 41 -12.97 0.41 -11.71
N LEU A 42 -12.68 0.44 -13.01
CA LEU A 42 -13.62 0.20 -14.09
C LEU A 42 -13.44 -1.22 -14.63
N CYS A 43 -14.47 -2.05 -14.53
CA CYS A 43 -14.47 -3.40 -15.07
C CYS A 43 -15.46 -3.52 -16.23
N LYS A 44 -14.98 -4.01 -17.38
CA LYS A 44 -15.78 -4.21 -18.61
C LYS A 44 -15.81 -5.68 -19.00
N ASN A 45 -16.98 -6.17 -19.41
CA ASN A 45 -17.14 -7.46 -20.06
C ASN A 45 -18.16 -7.31 -21.20
N LEU A 46 -17.69 -7.43 -22.44
CA LEU A 46 -18.45 -7.13 -23.65
C LEU A 46 -19.07 -5.72 -23.58
N LYS A 47 -20.40 -5.63 -23.53
CA LYS A 47 -21.17 -4.38 -23.43
C LYS A 47 -21.50 -3.99 -21.99
N ALA A 48 -21.23 -4.86 -21.01
CA ALA A 48 -21.52 -4.58 -19.61
C ALA A 48 -20.34 -3.88 -18.94
N VAL A 49 -20.65 -2.86 -18.14
CA VAL A 49 -19.69 -2.08 -17.37
C VAL A 49 -20.08 -2.10 -15.90
N ARG A 50 -19.08 -2.26 -15.03
CA ARG A 50 -19.18 -2.21 -13.58
C ARG A 50 -18.10 -1.28 -13.07
N THR A 51 -18.40 -0.55 -12.02
CA THR A 51 -17.42 0.32 -11.35
C THR A 51 -17.34 -0.08 -9.89
N ILE A 52 -16.15 0.02 -9.33
CA ILE A 52 -15.89 -0.18 -7.92
C ILE A 52 -15.14 1.06 -7.45
N ARG A 53 -15.56 1.68 -6.36
CA ARG A 53 -14.88 2.88 -5.85
C ARG A 53 -14.85 2.91 -4.34
N ILE A 54 -13.90 3.66 -3.79
CA ILE A 54 -13.85 3.98 -2.37
C ILE A 54 -14.32 5.42 -2.19
N GLU A 55 -15.28 5.62 -1.31
CA GLU A 55 -15.66 6.93 -0.80
C GLU A 55 -15.22 7.06 0.66
N ASN A 56 -14.77 8.24 1.05
CA ASN A 56 -14.46 8.54 2.45
C ASN A 56 -15.69 9.20 3.10
N ASP A 57 -16.25 8.52 4.08
CA ASP A 57 -17.28 9.04 4.97
C ASP A 57 -16.60 9.89 6.06
N ALA A 58 -16.59 11.21 5.83
CA ALA A 58 -15.92 12.17 6.70
C ALA A 58 -16.55 12.21 8.11
N ASP A 59 -17.86 12.00 8.21
CA ASP A 59 -18.61 12.06 9.46
C ASP A 59 -18.28 10.85 10.34
N ALA A 60 -18.29 9.65 9.75
CA ALA A 60 -18.00 8.41 10.45
C ALA A 60 -16.48 8.12 10.57
N LYS A 61 -15.63 8.91 9.92
CA LYS A 61 -14.18 8.65 9.76
C LYS A 61 -13.90 7.24 9.23
N GLN A 62 -14.67 6.84 8.23
CA GLN A 62 -14.63 5.50 7.63
C GLN A 62 -14.48 5.62 6.12
N CYS A 63 -13.96 4.57 5.50
CA CYS A 63 -14.06 4.38 4.06
C CYS A 63 -15.20 3.42 3.75
N VAL A 64 -15.86 3.67 2.61
CA VAL A 64 -16.99 2.89 2.10
C VAL A 64 -16.60 2.39 0.72
N ALA A 65 -16.63 1.08 0.52
CA ALA A 65 -16.44 0.46 -0.78
C ALA A 65 -17.81 0.33 -1.46
N LEU A 66 -17.95 0.97 -2.62
CA LEU A 66 -19.16 0.96 -3.43
C LEU A 66 -18.94 0.19 -4.72
N TYR A 67 -19.94 -0.60 -5.08
CA TYR A 67 -19.97 -1.37 -6.30
C TYR A 67 -21.19 -0.99 -7.12
N THR A 68 -20.96 -0.54 -8.35
CA THR A 68 -22.00 -0.13 -9.28
C THR A 68 -22.26 -1.22 -10.30
N LYS A 69 -23.54 -1.58 -10.44
CA LYS A 69 -24.01 -2.50 -11.49
C LYS A 69 -25.28 -1.92 -12.10
N LEU A 70 -25.28 -1.74 -13.43
CA LEU A 70 -26.43 -1.20 -14.17
C LEU A 70 -26.90 0.17 -13.65
N GLY A 71 -25.96 1.03 -13.27
CA GLY A 71 -26.25 2.37 -12.73
C GLY A 71 -26.70 2.39 -11.26
N VAL A 72 -26.83 1.23 -10.61
CA VAL A 72 -27.18 1.14 -9.19
C VAL A 72 -25.93 0.91 -8.37
N ASP A 73 -25.67 1.82 -7.43
CA ASP A 73 -24.62 1.70 -6.43
C ASP A 73 -25.07 0.83 -5.26
N LYS A 74 -24.16 -0.02 -4.78
CA LYS A 74 -24.35 -0.83 -3.58
C LYS A 74 -23.12 -0.74 -2.69
N GLU A 75 -23.33 -0.46 -1.41
CA GLU A 75 -22.31 -0.64 -0.38
C GLU A 75 -21.99 -2.13 -0.26
N VAL A 76 -20.73 -2.47 -0.53
CA VAL A 76 -20.21 -3.84 -0.44
C VAL A 76 -19.29 -4.02 0.76
N GLY A 77 -18.94 -2.93 1.43
CA GLY A 77 -18.26 -2.95 2.71
C GLY A 77 -17.87 -1.57 3.19
N ARG A 78 -17.49 -1.51 4.46
CA ARG A 78 -17.08 -0.30 5.16
C ARG A 78 -16.00 -0.65 6.16
N ALA A 79 -15.03 0.24 6.34
CA ALA A 79 -13.93 0.03 7.27
C ALA A 79 -13.40 1.36 7.81
N GLN A 80 -12.72 1.32 8.95
CA GLN A 80 -12.06 2.51 9.51
C GLN A 80 -10.74 2.87 8.80
N ASN A 81 -10.12 1.89 8.13
CA ASN A 81 -8.83 2.06 7.48
C ASN A 81 -8.98 1.91 5.96
N ILE A 82 -8.41 2.85 5.21
CA ILE A 82 -8.38 2.84 3.74
C ILE A 82 -7.80 1.55 3.14
N LEU A 83 -6.78 0.95 3.79
CA LEU A 83 -6.20 -0.32 3.37
C LEU A 83 -7.21 -1.46 3.39
N SER A 84 -8.12 -1.46 4.36
CA SER A 84 -9.19 -2.47 4.44
C SER A 84 -10.19 -2.29 3.30
N CYS A 85 -10.56 -1.06 2.92
CA CYS A 85 -11.39 -0.82 1.75
C CYS A 85 -10.70 -1.22 0.44
N ARG A 86 -9.40 -0.96 0.31
CA ARG A 86 -8.60 -1.42 -0.83
C ARG A 86 -8.56 -2.94 -0.94
N ASN A 87 -8.43 -3.64 0.18
CA ASN A 87 -8.51 -5.10 0.20
C ASN A 87 -9.89 -5.61 -0.26
N ILE A 88 -10.99 -4.96 0.17
CA ILE A 88 -12.34 -5.28 -0.29
C ILE A 88 -12.44 -5.12 -1.82
N ILE A 89 -12.00 -3.98 -2.35
CA ILE A 89 -12.00 -3.73 -3.80
C ILE A 89 -11.11 -4.73 -4.53
N GLY A 90 -9.91 -5.03 -4.03
CA GLY A 90 -8.99 -6.00 -4.61
C GLY A 90 -9.60 -7.40 -4.71
N ASN A 91 -10.32 -7.84 -3.68
CA ASN A 91 -11.04 -9.10 -3.70
C ASN A 91 -12.16 -9.10 -4.76
N ILE A 92 -12.94 -8.03 -4.87
CA ILE A 92 -14.02 -7.92 -5.86
C ILE A 92 -13.43 -7.89 -7.27
N LYS A 93 -12.39 -7.08 -7.50
CA LYS A 93 -11.64 -7.02 -8.76
C LYS A 93 -11.14 -8.41 -9.16
N GLY A 94 -10.45 -9.11 -8.26
CA GLY A 94 -9.92 -10.45 -8.52
C GLY A 94 -11.01 -11.46 -8.87
N ASN A 95 -12.18 -11.38 -8.21
CA ASN A 95 -13.32 -12.23 -8.54
C ASN A 95 -13.91 -11.91 -9.92
N LEU A 96 -13.99 -10.63 -10.29
CA LEU A 96 -14.44 -10.21 -11.62
C LEU A 96 -13.46 -10.65 -12.71
N GLU A 97 -12.17 -10.50 -12.49
CA GLU A 97 -11.13 -10.94 -13.43
C GLU A 97 -11.14 -12.45 -13.65
N LYS A 98 -11.32 -13.24 -12.57
CA LYS A 98 -11.56 -14.69 -12.66
C LYS A 98 -12.81 -15.03 -13.48
N ALA A 99 -13.83 -14.18 -13.43
CA ALA A 99 -15.03 -14.27 -14.25
C ALA A 99 -14.87 -13.62 -15.65
N SER A 100 -13.64 -13.46 -16.14
CA SER A 100 -13.30 -12.91 -17.48
C SER A 100 -13.65 -11.44 -17.70
N TRP A 101 -13.83 -10.64 -16.64
CA TRP A 101 -13.93 -9.18 -16.77
C TRP A 101 -12.54 -8.56 -16.96
N LYS A 102 -12.48 -7.47 -17.74
CA LYS A 102 -11.27 -6.66 -17.90
C LYS A 102 -11.39 -5.43 -16.99
N CYS A 103 -10.62 -5.42 -15.91
CA CYS A 103 -10.60 -4.33 -14.95
C CYS A 103 -9.42 -3.39 -15.18
N LYS A 104 -9.65 -2.09 -15.00
CA LYS A 104 -8.65 -1.03 -15.09
C LYS A 104 -8.80 -0.09 -13.90
N GLU A 105 -7.69 0.14 -13.23
CA GLU A 105 -7.54 1.16 -12.18
C GLU A 105 -7.37 2.54 -12.82
N LEU A 106 -8.06 3.55 -12.28
CA LEU A 106 -8.06 4.91 -12.80
C LEU A 106 -7.49 5.88 -11.76
N ASP A 107 -6.29 6.38 -11.98
CA ASP A 107 -5.66 7.32 -11.03
C ASP A 107 -6.29 8.72 -11.07
N ASN A 108 -6.86 9.09 -12.23
CA ASN A 108 -7.50 10.37 -12.44
C ASN A 108 -8.86 10.13 -13.11
N TYR A 109 -9.94 10.43 -12.40
CA TYR A 109 -11.30 10.33 -12.92
C TYR A 109 -12.12 11.54 -12.48
N ASN A 110 -12.94 12.06 -13.39
CA ASN A 110 -13.91 13.11 -13.09
C ASN A 110 -15.30 12.49 -13.06
N ILE A 111 -15.94 12.49 -11.89
CA ILE A 111 -17.35 12.10 -11.77
C ILE A 111 -18.19 13.34 -12.08
N THR A 112 -18.81 13.36 -13.25
CA THR A 112 -19.84 14.35 -13.57
C THR A 112 -21.19 13.75 -13.22
N THR A 113 -21.71 14.09 -12.04
CA THR A 113 -23.05 13.68 -11.64
C THR A 113 -24.07 14.46 -12.47
N SER A 114 -24.77 13.80 -13.38
CA SER A 114 -25.92 14.38 -14.09
C SER A 114 -27.15 14.29 -13.19
N ALA A 115 -27.19 15.07 -12.11
CA ALA A 115 -28.41 15.34 -11.38
C ALA A 115 -29.30 16.23 -12.25
N GLN A 116 -30.03 15.63 -13.21
CA GLN A 116 -31.19 16.28 -13.79
C GLN A 116 -32.30 16.23 -12.75
N LYS A 117 -32.44 17.35 -12.03
CA LYS A 117 -33.66 17.70 -11.33
C LYS A 117 -34.59 18.23 -12.42
N GLU A 118 -35.49 17.39 -12.93
CA GLU A 118 -36.65 17.87 -13.67
C GLU A 118 -37.59 18.50 -12.64
N GLU A 119 -37.78 19.81 -12.73
CA GLU A 119 -38.84 20.57 -12.05
C GLU A 119 -39.79 21.12 -13.12
#